data_AF-A0A0G1SAK1-F1
#
_entry.id   AF-A0A0G1SAK1-F1
#
_cell.length_a   1.000
_cell.length_b   1.000
_cell.length_c   1.000
_cell.angle_alpha   90.00
_cell.angle_beta   90.00
_cell.angle_gamma   90.00
#
_symmetry.space_group_name_H-M   'P 1'
#
loop_
_entity.id
_entity.type
_entity.pdbx_description
1 polymer ?
#
loop_
_entity_poly.entity_id
_entity_poly.type
_entity_poly.pdbx_seq_one_letter_code
_entity_poly.pdbx_strand_id
1 'polypeptide(L)'
;MKHTILYDKAEYHFDADDWPKDVPAHQAYVHTGMFLSWIIDKDLFNKEFFDDFQEQKAVEACKNRVITGAQIYEEVLDGVLTNDALNAEGNDFAKYYFDTNNWPYLKDYMEVLCKGLPSEYHVKDTWENYDKLKQRIDENYSKWKQNKGKSFLSRLFS
;
A
#
# COMPACT_ATOMS: atom_id res chain seq x y z
N MET A 1 -18.68 2.57 -18.42
CA MET A 1 -17.95 3.28 -17.36
C MET A 1 -17.03 2.27 -16.69
N LYS A 2 -15.72 2.52 -16.65
CA LYS A 2 -14.78 1.65 -15.92
C LYS A 2 -15.11 1.81 -14.43
N HIS A 3 -15.29 0.71 -13.70
CA HIS A 3 -15.56 0.78 -12.26
C HIS A 3 -14.24 1.09 -11.54
N THR A 4 -14.13 2.26 -10.92
CA THR A 4 -12.99 2.63 -10.08
C THR A 4 -13.21 2.09 -8.66
N ILE A 5 -12.21 1.40 -8.13
CA ILE A 5 -12.14 0.95 -6.74
C ILE A 5 -11.18 1.89 -6.03
N LEU A 6 -11.64 2.54 -4.96
CA LEU A 6 -10.81 3.34 -4.07
C LEU A 6 -10.31 2.45 -2.93
N TYR A 7 -9.00 2.34 -2.77
CA TYR A 7 -8.39 1.58 -1.68
C TYR A 7 -8.05 2.45 -0.47
N ASP A 8 -7.53 3.65 -0.70
CA ASP A 8 -7.22 4.62 0.35
C ASP A 8 -7.25 6.05 -0.20
N LYS A 9 -7.50 7.01 0.68
CA LYS A 9 -7.34 8.44 0.41
C LYS A 9 -6.69 9.10 1.61
N ALA A 10 -5.54 9.76 1.40
CA ALA A 10 -4.78 10.42 2.46
C ALA A 10 -5.62 11.46 3.23
N GLU A 11 -6.55 12.13 2.54
CA GLU A 11 -7.48 13.11 3.12
C GLU A 11 -8.35 12.54 4.24
N TYR A 12 -8.68 11.25 4.20
CA TYR A 12 -9.46 10.61 5.27
C TYR A 12 -8.75 10.62 6.62
N HIS A 13 -7.43 10.82 6.62
CA HIS A 13 -6.61 10.82 7.83
C HIS A 13 -6.43 12.24 8.39
N PHE A 14 -6.41 13.27 7.54
CA PHE A 14 -6.24 14.66 7.99
C PHE A 14 -7.42 15.16 8.83
N ASP A 15 -8.63 14.75 8.46
CA ASP A 15 -9.88 15.16 9.13
C ASP A 15 -10.28 14.21 10.27
N ALA A 16 -9.44 13.23 10.62
CA ALA A 16 -9.70 12.37 11.76
C ALA A 16 -9.67 13.20 13.05
N ASP A 17 -10.70 13.07 13.89
CA ASP A 17 -10.83 13.80 15.16
C ASP A 17 -9.59 13.64 16.08
N ASP A 18 -8.85 12.55 15.91
CA ASP A 18 -7.66 12.17 16.68
C ASP A 18 -6.32 12.43 15.95
N TRP A 19 -6.29 13.25 14.89
CA TRP A 19 -5.03 13.57 14.20
C TRP A 19 -3.99 14.19 15.16
N PRO A 20 -2.78 13.61 15.29
CA PRO A 20 -1.80 14.10 16.25
C PRO A 20 -1.26 15.48 15.85
N LYS A 21 -1.18 16.40 16.83
CA LYS A 21 -0.72 17.78 16.59
C LYS A 21 0.80 17.90 16.48
N ASP A 22 1.53 16.85 16.81
CA ASP A 22 2.99 16.79 16.87
C ASP A 22 3.62 16.05 15.68
N VAL A 23 2.81 15.64 14.70
CA VAL A 23 3.29 15.00 13.46
C VAL A 23 3.02 15.88 12.23
N PRO A 24 3.93 15.91 11.24
CA PRO A 24 3.71 16.68 10.00
C PRO A 24 2.65 16.01 9.12
N ALA A 25 2.01 16.78 8.24
CA ALA A 25 1.00 16.31 7.28
C ALA A 25 1.48 15.12 6.43
N HIS A 26 2.78 15.06 6.11
CA HIS A 26 3.39 13.95 5.39
C HIS A 26 3.08 12.57 6.03
N GLN A 27 2.85 12.50 7.34
CA GLN A 27 2.55 11.25 8.03
C GLN A 27 1.22 10.59 7.61
N ALA A 28 0.32 11.33 6.96
CA ALA A 28 -0.92 10.76 6.42
C ALA A 28 -0.66 9.82 5.24
N TYR A 29 0.44 10.04 4.51
CA TYR A 29 0.81 9.24 3.34
C TYR A 29 1.60 7.97 3.70
N VAL A 30 2.11 7.86 4.92
CA VAL A 30 3.15 6.87 5.26
C VAL A 30 2.64 5.44 5.25
N HIS A 31 1.50 5.16 5.90
CA HIS A 31 1.02 3.78 5.97
C HIS A 31 0.68 3.27 4.57
N THR A 32 -0.12 3.96 3.76
CA THR A 32 -0.40 3.52 2.38
C THR A 32 0.84 3.59 1.49
N GLY A 33 1.73 4.56 1.70
CA GLY A 33 3.00 4.69 1.01
C GLY A 33 3.96 3.51 1.19
N MET A 34 3.98 2.89 2.37
CA MET A 34 4.76 1.66 2.58
C MET A 34 4.20 0.48 1.78
N PHE A 35 2.88 0.38 1.64
CA PHE A 35 2.27 -0.61 0.75
C PHE A 35 2.57 -0.31 -0.73
N LEU A 36 2.55 0.96 -1.13
CA LEU A 36 2.90 1.35 -2.49
C LEU A 36 4.37 1.03 -2.82
N SER A 37 5.28 1.21 -1.86
CA SER A 37 6.67 0.77 -1.98
C SER A 37 6.75 -0.74 -2.25
N TRP A 38 5.94 -1.54 -1.56
CA TRP A 38 5.86 -2.99 -1.76
C TRP A 38 5.29 -3.36 -3.13
N ILE A 39 4.24 -2.66 -3.58
CA ILE A 39 3.68 -2.82 -4.92
C ILE A 39 4.74 -2.58 -6.00
N ILE A 40 5.55 -1.52 -5.85
CA ILE A 40 6.62 -1.17 -6.78
C ILE A 40 7.74 -2.22 -6.76
N ASP A 41 8.18 -2.65 -5.58
CA ASP A 41 9.21 -3.68 -5.37
C ASP A 41 8.82 -5.04 -5.97
N LYS A 42 7.52 -5.32 -6.07
CA LYS A 42 6.97 -6.54 -6.69
C LYS A 42 6.59 -6.40 -8.17
N ASP A 43 6.84 -5.24 -8.79
CA ASP A 43 6.36 -4.92 -10.13
C ASP A 43 4.83 -5.13 -10.30
N LEU A 44 4.06 -4.85 -9.24
CA LEU A 44 2.59 -4.99 -9.19
C LEU A 44 1.83 -3.70 -9.55
N PHE A 45 2.54 -2.64 -9.91
CA PHE A 45 1.98 -1.38 -10.39
C PHE A 45 1.54 -1.47 -11.85
N ASN A 46 0.64 -0.59 -12.28
CA ASN A 46 0.20 -0.49 -13.67
C ASN A 46 1.16 0.38 -14.49
N LYS A 47 1.96 -0.23 -15.36
CA LYS A 47 2.93 0.49 -16.20
C LYS A 47 2.30 1.45 -17.20
N GLU A 48 1.07 1.20 -17.62
CA GLU A 48 0.32 2.12 -18.50
C GLU A 48 -0.24 3.32 -17.74
N PHE A 49 -0.40 3.21 -16.42
CA PHE A 49 -0.79 4.33 -15.58
C PHE A 49 0.40 5.24 -15.27
N PHE A 50 1.57 4.64 -15.00
CA PHE A 50 2.83 5.37 -14.80
C PHE A 50 3.60 5.47 -16.13
N ASP A 51 2.98 6.07 -17.15
CA ASP A 51 3.51 6.08 -18.51
C ASP A 51 4.30 7.36 -18.87
N ASP A 52 4.21 8.40 -18.04
CA ASP A 52 4.99 9.62 -18.25
C ASP A 52 6.42 9.51 -17.72
N PHE A 53 7.29 10.41 -18.20
CA PHE A 53 8.72 10.36 -17.85
C PHE A 53 9.01 10.62 -16.37
N GLN A 54 8.25 11.50 -15.71
CA GLN A 54 8.47 11.83 -14.30
C GLN A 54 7.95 10.72 -13.38
N GLU A 55 6.80 10.16 -13.69
CA GLU A 55 6.21 9.00 -13.03
C GLU A 55 7.14 7.79 -13.08
N GLN A 56 7.66 7.46 -14.27
CA GLN A 56 8.64 6.38 -14.45
C GLN A 56 9.92 6.65 -13.65
N LYS A 57 10.41 7.89 -13.65
CA LYS A 57 11.58 8.28 -12.87
C LYS A 57 11.32 8.15 -11.37
N ALA A 58 10.13 8.49 -10.89
CA ALA A 58 9.74 8.32 -9.49
C ALA A 58 9.68 6.83 -9.10
N VAL A 59 9.07 5.99 -9.95
CA VAL A 59 9.04 4.53 -9.77
C VAL A 59 10.47 3.96 -9.69
N GLU A 60 11.36 4.34 -10.61
CA GLU A 60 12.76 3.90 -10.58
C GLU A 60 13.53 4.45 -9.37
N ALA A 61 13.26 5.68 -8.94
CA ALA A 61 13.83 6.23 -7.71
C ALA A 61 13.37 5.45 -6.47
N CYS A 62 12.11 4.99 -6.44
CA CYS A 62 11.60 4.13 -5.36
C CYS A 62 12.24 2.74 -5.36
N LYS A 63 12.35 2.10 -6.53
CA LYS A 63 13.09 0.82 -6.67
C LYS A 63 14.52 0.91 -6.19
N ASN A 64 15.18 2.03 -6.49
CA ASN A 64 16.56 2.31 -6.05
C ASN A 64 16.66 2.85 -4.62
N ARG A 65 15.55 2.86 -3.86
CA ARG A 65 15.47 3.32 -2.49
C ARG A 65 15.87 4.79 -2.26
N VAL A 66 15.75 5.62 -3.30
CA VAL A 66 16.04 7.06 -3.25
C VAL A 66 14.86 7.86 -2.68
N ILE A 67 13.64 7.49 -3.05
CA ILE A 67 12.39 8.04 -2.50
C ILE A 67 11.50 6.91 -2.00
N THR A 68 10.65 7.15 -1.02
CA THR A 68 9.70 6.15 -0.53
C THR A 68 8.42 6.14 -1.36
N GLY A 69 7.62 5.08 -1.22
CA GLY A 69 6.27 5.07 -1.78
C GLY A 69 5.34 6.10 -1.12
N ALA A 70 5.64 6.63 0.07
CA ALA A 70 4.87 7.74 0.64
C ALA A 70 5.02 9.02 -0.20
N GLN A 71 6.24 9.28 -0.70
CA GLN A 71 6.49 10.41 -1.60
C GLN A 71 5.80 10.22 -2.97
N ILE A 72 5.76 8.99 -3.51
CA ILE A 72 4.98 8.73 -4.73
C ILE A 72 3.49 8.88 -4.46
N TYR A 73 3.02 8.40 -3.32
CA TYR A 73 1.61 8.50 -2.96
C TYR A 73 1.17 9.97 -2.83
N GLU A 74 2.00 10.81 -2.24
CA GLU A 74 1.77 12.25 -2.11
C GLU A 74 1.87 12.98 -3.45
N GLU A 75 2.98 12.82 -4.17
CA GLU A 75 3.34 13.71 -5.29
C GLU A 75 2.88 13.23 -6.67
N VAL A 76 2.61 11.92 -6.82
CA VAL A 76 2.21 11.31 -8.10
C VAL A 76 0.75 10.87 -8.09
N LEU A 77 0.28 10.36 -6.96
CA LEU A 77 -1.10 9.86 -6.83
C LEU A 77 -2.04 10.87 -6.14
N ASP A 78 -1.56 12.08 -5.81
CA ASP A 78 -2.31 13.11 -5.09
C ASP A 78 -2.99 12.57 -3.80
N GLY A 79 -2.36 11.61 -3.13
CA GLY A 79 -2.89 10.94 -1.96
C GLY A 79 -4.13 10.07 -2.22
N VAL A 80 -4.33 9.56 -3.45
CA VAL A 80 -5.49 8.73 -3.81
C VAL A 80 -5.04 7.41 -4.44
N LEU A 81 -5.17 6.29 -3.71
CA LEU A 81 -4.80 4.97 -4.22
C LEU A 81 -6.03 4.26 -4.78
N THR A 82 -6.08 4.10 -6.11
CA THR A 82 -7.15 3.38 -6.81
C THR A 82 -6.63 2.15 -7.55
N ASN A 83 -7.56 1.39 -8.12
CA ASN A 83 -7.24 0.28 -9.00
C ASN A 83 -6.53 0.64 -10.29
N ASP A 84 -6.52 1.91 -10.72
CA ASP A 84 -5.83 2.29 -11.95
C ASP A 84 -4.30 2.30 -11.78
N ALA A 85 -3.79 2.56 -10.57
CA ALA A 85 -2.36 2.53 -10.25
C ALA A 85 -1.76 1.12 -10.14
N LEU A 86 -2.60 0.08 -10.06
CA LEU A 86 -2.18 -1.30 -9.85
C LEU A 86 -2.45 -2.16 -11.08
N ASN A 87 -1.58 -3.13 -11.37
CA ASN A 87 -1.89 -4.12 -12.41
C ASN A 87 -2.98 -5.11 -11.92
N ALA A 88 -3.37 -6.07 -12.76
CA ALA A 88 -4.46 -7.00 -12.43
C ALA A 88 -4.19 -7.81 -11.15
N GLU A 89 -2.95 -8.25 -10.94
CA GLU A 89 -2.57 -9.03 -9.76
C GLU A 89 -2.46 -8.17 -8.51
N GLY A 90 -1.83 -6.99 -8.63
CA GLY A 90 -1.77 -6.00 -7.54
C GLY A 90 -3.16 -5.61 -7.06
N ASN A 91 -4.08 -5.38 -7.99
CA ASN A 91 -5.48 -5.11 -7.70
C ASN A 91 -6.17 -6.23 -6.93
N ASP A 92 -5.98 -7.46 -7.39
CA ASP A 92 -6.61 -8.60 -6.78
C ASP A 92 -6.11 -8.88 -5.35
N PHE A 93 -4.84 -8.58 -5.07
CA PHE A 93 -4.31 -8.62 -3.71
C PHE A 93 -4.80 -7.44 -2.88
N ALA A 94 -4.77 -6.21 -3.42
CA ALA A 94 -5.22 -5.01 -2.73
C ALA A 94 -6.69 -5.10 -2.30
N LYS A 95 -7.60 -5.63 -3.14
CA LYS A 95 -9.00 -5.88 -2.76
C LYS A 95 -9.15 -6.73 -1.50
N TYR A 96 -8.27 -7.72 -1.31
CA TYR A 96 -8.26 -8.55 -0.11
C TYR A 96 -7.62 -7.82 1.07
N TYR A 97 -6.49 -7.15 0.82
CA TYR A 97 -5.63 -6.64 1.88
C TYR A 97 -6.10 -5.28 2.44
N PHE A 98 -6.83 -4.50 1.64
CA PHE A 98 -7.50 -3.24 1.99
C PHE A 98 -9.02 -3.41 2.17
N ASP A 99 -9.55 -4.63 2.34
CA ASP A 99 -10.97 -4.84 2.65
C ASP A 99 -11.32 -4.22 4.01
N THR A 100 -12.10 -3.13 4.01
CA THR A 100 -12.42 -2.36 5.22
C THR A 100 -13.23 -3.11 6.26
N ASN A 101 -13.85 -4.25 5.93
CA ASN A 101 -14.54 -5.08 6.93
C ASN A 101 -13.57 -5.68 7.95
N ASN A 102 -12.33 -5.97 7.55
CA ASN A 102 -11.33 -6.61 8.40
C ASN A 102 -9.95 -5.95 8.37
N TRP A 103 -9.75 -5.02 7.43
CA TRP A 103 -8.53 -4.31 7.05
C TRP A 103 -7.21 -5.02 7.41
N PRO A 104 -6.92 -6.16 6.76
CA PRO A 104 -5.73 -6.95 7.06
C PRO A 104 -4.44 -6.13 7.03
N TYR A 105 -4.29 -5.23 6.04
CA TYR A 105 -3.14 -4.36 5.91
C TYR A 105 -2.89 -3.49 7.16
N LEU A 106 -3.93 -2.79 7.62
CA LEU A 106 -3.80 -1.90 8.78
C LEU A 106 -3.43 -2.69 10.03
N LYS A 107 -3.99 -3.89 10.22
CA LYS A 107 -3.62 -4.78 11.33
C LYS A 107 -2.14 -5.15 11.30
N ASP A 108 -1.63 -5.59 10.15
CA ASP A 108 -0.22 -5.93 10.00
C ASP A 108 0.70 -4.72 10.19
N TYR A 109 0.32 -3.56 9.67
CA TYR A 109 1.03 -2.30 9.90
C TYR A 109 1.11 -1.96 11.39
N MET A 110 -0.02 -2.02 12.10
CA MET A 110 -0.09 -1.74 13.53
C MET A 110 0.72 -2.73 14.38
N GLU A 111 0.59 -4.03 14.09
CA GLU A 111 1.32 -5.08 14.82
C GLU A 111 2.84 -4.96 14.66
N VAL A 112 3.30 -4.63 13.44
CA VAL A 112 4.73 -4.63 13.11
C VAL A 112 5.41 -3.31 13.49
N LEU A 113 4.75 -2.16 13.29
CA LEU A 113 5.41 -0.86 13.35
C LEU A 113 4.91 0.07 14.46
N CYS A 114 3.67 -0.09 14.93
CA CYS A 114 3.07 0.88 15.86
C CYS A 114 3.33 0.55 17.34
N LYS A 115 3.95 -0.59 17.65
CA LYS A 115 4.18 -1.01 19.04
C LYS A 115 5.07 0.00 19.78
N GLY A 116 4.53 0.61 20.82
CA GLY A 116 5.23 1.59 21.65
C GLY A 116 5.24 3.01 21.06
N LEU A 117 4.49 3.25 19.98
CA LEU A 117 4.27 4.59 19.44
C LEU A 117 2.94 5.17 19.96
N PRO A 118 2.81 6.51 20.04
CA PRO A 118 1.56 7.15 20.46
C PRO A 118 0.39 6.89 19.51
N SER A 119 0.67 6.76 18.20
CA SER A 119 -0.30 6.40 17.17
C SER A 119 0.39 5.82 15.93
N GLU A 120 -0.41 5.33 14.99
CA GLU A 120 0.00 4.85 13.67
C GLU A 120 0.69 5.92 12.81
N TYR A 121 0.40 7.20 13.06
CA TYR A 121 1.01 8.34 12.38
C TYR A 121 2.40 8.69 12.92
N HIS A 122 2.87 8.03 13.98
CA HIS A 122 4.23 8.22 14.50
C HIS A 122 5.26 7.27 13.88
N VAL A 123 4.81 6.34 13.03
CA VAL A 123 5.72 5.46 12.29
C VAL A 123 6.53 6.31 11.32
N LYS A 124 7.87 6.22 11.42
CA LYS A 124 8.77 6.98 10.54
C LYS A 124 8.76 6.39 9.13
N ASP A 125 8.68 7.26 8.12
CA ASP A 125 8.87 6.89 6.73
C ASP A 125 10.35 6.57 6.45
N THR A 126 10.69 5.29 6.55
CA THR A 126 12.08 4.81 6.40
C THR A 126 12.10 3.44 5.76
N TRP A 127 13.16 3.16 5.00
CA TRP A 127 13.39 1.83 4.43
C TRP A 127 13.55 0.73 5.49
N GLU A 128 14.01 1.06 6.70
CA GLU A 128 14.07 0.10 7.81
C GLU A 128 12.67 -0.37 8.24
N ASN A 129 11.72 0.56 8.38
CA ASN A 129 10.34 0.22 8.71
C ASN A 129 9.65 -0.50 7.55
N TYR A 130 9.91 -0.07 6.32
CA TYR A 130 9.47 -0.80 5.12
C TYR A 130 9.99 -2.24 5.13
N ASP A 131 11.29 -2.47 5.36
CA ASP A 131 11.87 -3.82 5.33
C ASP A 131 11.27 -4.74 6.41
N LYS A 132 10.92 -4.21 7.58
CA LYS A 132 10.18 -4.94 8.62
C LYS A 132 8.77 -5.31 8.14
N LEU A 133 8.02 -4.34 7.63
CA LEU A 133 6.64 -4.55 7.18
C LEU A 133 6.56 -5.46 5.96
N LYS A 134 7.51 -5.31 5.02
CA LYS A 134 7.65 -6.11 3.79
C LYS A 134 7.65 -7.60 4.10
N GLN A 135 8.32 -8.05 5.16
CA GLN A 135 8.32 -9.46 5.54
C GLN A 135 6.89 -9.97 5.80
N ARG A 136 6.10 -9.19 6.56
CA ARG A 136 4.71 -9.53 6.85
C ARG A 136 3.82 -9.46 5.60
N ILE A 137 4.00 -8.45 4.74
CA ILE A 137 3.25 -8.35 3.49
C ILE A 137 3.59 -9.53 2.57
N ASP A 138 4.87 -9.92 2.45
CA ASP A 138 5.32 -11.06 1.65
C ASP A 138 4.69 -12.38 2.11
N GLU A 139 4.59 -12.59 3.43
CA GLU A 139 3.91 -13.77 4.01
C GLU A 139 2.42 -13.78 3.67
N ASN A 140 1.71 -12.67 3.85
CA ASN A 140 0.28 -12.58 3.57
C ASN A 140 -0.04 -12.69 2.09
N TYR A 141 0.77 -12.06 1.24
CA TYR A 141 0.68 -12.22 -0.20
C TYR A 141 0.89 -13.68 -0.63
N SER A 142 1.88 -14.37 -0.06
CA SER A 142 2.13 -15.79 -0.32
C SER A 142 0.97 -16.68 0.12
N LYS A 143 0.40 -16.45 1.32
CA LYS A 143 -0.78 -17.16 1.82
C LYS A 143 -1.99 -16.92 0.93
N TRP A 144 -2.21 -15.67 0.51
CA TRP A 144 -3.29 -15.28 -0.39
C TRP A 144 -3.18 -15.98 -1.75
N LYS A 145 -1.99 -16.00 -2.38
CA LYS A 145 -1.74 -16.73 -3.64
C LYS A 145 -2.08 -18.21 -3.51
N GLN A 146 -1.66 -18.85 -2.42
CA GLN A 146 -1.94 -20.28 -2.16
C GLN A 146 -3.44 -20.55 -2.00
N ASN A 147 -4.15 -19.69 -1.28
CA ASN A 147 -5.59 -19.84 -1.06
C ASN A 147 -6.40 -19.65 -2.35
N LYS A 148 -6.00 -18.71 -3.21
CA LYS A 148 -6.57 -18.58 -4.56
C LYS A 148 -6.39 -19.86 -5.39
N GLY A 149 -5.18 -20.44 -5.38
CA GLY A 149 -4.91 -21.71 -6.06
C GLY A 149 -5.79 -22.86 -5.57
N LYS A 150 -5.97 -22.98 -4.25
CA LYS A 150 -6.85 -23.99 -3.63
C LYS A 150 -8.32 -23.80 -4.00
N SER A 151 -8.83 -22.55 -3.96
CA SER A 151 -10.21 -22.25 -4.34
C SER A 151 -10.49 -22.48 -5.83
N PHE A 152 -9.50 -22.31 -6.70
CA PHE A 152 -9.63 -22.62 -8.12
C PHE A 152 -9.73 -24.13 -8.34
N LEU A 153 -8.85 -24.91 -7.70
CA LEU A 153 -8.89 -26.37 -7.76
C LEU A 153 -10.22 -26.92 -7.22
N SER A 154 -10.73 -26.41 -6.08
CA SER A 154 -12.00 -26.90 -5.52
C SER A 154 -13.20 -26.66 -6.43
N ARG A 155 -13.19 -25.60 -7.26
CA ARG A 155 -14.25 -25.31 -8.25
C ARG A 155 -14.15 -26.14 -9.52
N LEU A 156 -12.97 -26.65 -9.87
CA LEU A 156 -12.78 -27.53 -11.04
C LEU A 156 -13.26 -28.97 -10.77
N PHE A 157 -13.33 -29.37 -9.50
CA PHE A 157 -13.72 -30.71 -9.06
C PHE A 157 -15.07 -30.75 -8.34
N SER A 158 -15.86 -29.66 -8.40
CA SER A 158 -17.27 -29.60 -7.93
C SER A 158 -18.22 -29.52 -9.11
#